data_AF-A0ABD4ANQ7-F1
#
_entry.id   AF-A0ABD4ANQ7-F1
#
_cell.length_a   1.000
_cell.length_b   1.000
_cell.length_c   1.000
_cell.angle_alpha   90.00
_cell.angle_beta   90.00
_cell.angle_gamma   90.00
#
_symmetry.space_group_name_H-M   'P 1'
#
loop_
_entity.id
_entity.type
_entity.pdbx_description
1 polymer ?
#
loop_
_entity_poly.entity_id
_entity_poly.type
_entity_poly.pdbx_seq_one_letter_code
_entity_poly.pdbx_strand_id
1 'polypeptide(L)'
;MSIGNSATGTTRTLTNVSAGTAPTDAVNVQQLNDTVTNLSNRIEHDRRDANGGIAAAVAIASLPQAPAPGKSMVAIGGGTYGGQSAMALGISTYAGHWILKANGSTDTRGTVAAGVGAGFVW
;
A
#
# COMPACT_ATOMS: atom_id res chain seq x y z
N MET A 1 -43.34 13.99 21.41
CA MET A 1 -42.67 12.91 22.17
C MET A 1 -41.18 13.01 21.89
N SER A 2 -40.32 13.05 22.90
CA SER A 2 -38.85 13.15 22.72
C SER A 2 -38.17 11.81 22.97
N ILE A 3 -37.15 11.49 22.17
CA ILE A 3 -36.29 10.30 22.33
C ILE A 3 -35.11 10.54 23.31
N GLY A 4 -34.93 11.78 23.79
CA GLY A 4 -33.89 12.14 24.76
C GLY A 4 -33.93 13.60 25.18
N ASN A 5 -33.04 14.00 26.09
CA ASN A 5 -32.82 15.39 26.49
C ASN A 5 -31.34 15.61 26.84
N SER A 6 -30.64 16.41 26.03
CA SER A 6 -29.21 16.70 26.19
C SER A 6 -28.89 17.57 27.40
N ALA A 7 -29.81 18.43 27.85
CA ALA A 7 -29.61 19.26 29.04
C ALA A 7 -29.68 18.46 30.35
N THR A 8 -30.38 17.32 30.34
CA THR A 8 -30.52 16.43 31.50
C THR A 8 -29.79 15.08 31.33
N GLY A 9 -29.06 14.89 30.23
CA GLY A 9 -28.33 13.65 29.91
C GLY A 9 -29.22 12.42 29.70
N THR A 10 -30.53 12.59 29.51
CA THR A 10 -31.48 11.48 29.43
C THR A 10 -31.49 10.89 28.02
N THR A 11 -31.16 9.61 27.88
CA THR A 11 -31.22 8.86 26.61
C THR A 11 -32.20 7.68 26.68
N ARG A 12 -32.62 7.16 25.52
CA ARG A 12 -33.47 5.97 25.41
C ARG A 12 -32.88 5.03 24.36
N THR A 13 -32.89 3.73 24.65
CA THR A 13 -32.53 2.70 23.66
C THR A 13 -33.74 2.36 22.81
N LEU A 14 -33.57 2.38 21.49
CA LEU A 14 -34.56 1.91 20.53
C LEU A 14 -34.18 0.50 20.08
N THR A 15 -35.08 -0.46 20.23
CA THR A 15 -34.88 -1.86 19.87
C THR A 15 -35.78 -2.27 18.70
N ASN A 16 -35.51 -3.42 18.08
CA ASN A 16 -36.23 -3.94 16.90
C ASN A 16 -36.23 -2.99 15.69
N VAL A 17 -35.15 -2.23 15.51
CA VAL A 17 -34.96 -1.36 14.35
C VAL A 17 -34.46 -2.20 13.17
N SER A 18 -35.32 -2.36 12.17
CA SER A 18 -34.95 -2.96 10.87
C SER A 18 -33.80 -2.19 10.22
N ALA A 19 -33.08 -2.84 9.30
CA ALA A 19 -32.10 -2.14 8.48
C ALA A 19 -32.77 -1.02 7.67
N GLY A 20 -32.21 0.19 7.76
CA GLY A 20 -32.65 1.34 6.95
C GLY A 20 -32.31 1.11 5.48
N THR A 21 -33.20 1.56 4.58
CA THR A 21 -33.09 1.38 3.12
C THR A 21 -33.11 2.69 2.34
N ALA A 22 -33.79 3.72 2.86
CA ALA A 22 -33.81 5.07 2.29
C ALA A 22 -32.80 6.00 3.01
N PRO A 23 -32.33 7.08 2.37
CA PRO A 23 -31.36 8.00 2.97
C PRO A 23 -31.81 8.69 4.26
N THR A 24 -33.11 8.73 4.54
CA THR A 24 -33.70 9.33 5.75
C THR A 24 -34.04 8.31 6.83
N ASP A 25 -33.78 7.01 6.59
CA ASP A 25 -34.03 5.96 7.57
C ASP A 25 -32.98 5.98 8.68
N ALA A 26 -33.37 5.57 9.89
CA ALA A 26 -32.41 5.31 10.95
C ALA A 26 -31.56 4.07 10.61
N VAL A 27 -30.24 4.16 10.82
CA VAL A 27 -29.35 3.00 10.73
C VAL A 27 -29.38 2.21 12.04
N ASN A 28 -29.42 0.88 11.96
CA ASN A 28 -29.27 0.06 13.15
C ASN A 28 -27.78 -0.22 13.45
N VAL A 29 -27.50 -0.70 14.66
CA VAL A 29 -26.12 -0.96 15.13
C VAL A 29 -25.42 -2.02 14.27
N GLN A 30 -26.15 -2.98 13.71
CA GLN A 30 -25.58 -4.00 12.83
C GLN A 30 -25.06 -3.36 11.53
N GLN A 31 -25.84 -2.53 10.83
CA GLN A 31 -25.40 -1.84 9.62
C GLN A 31 -24.17 -0.97 9.86
N LEU A 32 -24.12 -0.29 11.01
CA LEU A 32 -22.95 0.49 11.41
C LEU A 32 -21.73 -0.41 11.63
N ASN A 33 -21.88 -1.50 12.41
CA ASN A 33 -20.78 -2.44 12.67
C ASN A 33 -20.26 -3.08 11.39
N ASP A 34 -21.15 -3.52 10.49
CA ASP A 34 -20.76 -4.10 9.20
C ASP A 34 -19.96 -3.09 8.37
N THR A 35 -20.40 -1.83 8.33
CA THR A 35 -19.69 -0.75 7.63
C THR A 35 -18.33 -0.48 8.25
N VAL A 36 -18.25 -0.39 9.59
CA VAL A 36 -17.01 -0.14 10.32
C VAL A 36 -16.03 -1.30 10.12
N THR A 37 -16.47 -2.55 10.23
CA THR A 37 -15.63 -3.74 10.01
C THR A 37 -15.12 -3.79 8.58
N ASN A 38 -15.97 -3.53 7.58
CA ASN A 38 -15.54 -3.48 6.18
C ASN A 38 -14.51 -2.36 5.95
N LEU A 39 -14.70 -1.19 6.56
CA LEU A 39 -13.75 -0.09 6.49
C LEU A 39 -12.42 -0.45 7.15
N SER A 40 -12.44 -1.05 8.35
CA SER A 40 -11.22 -1.50 9.04
C SER A 40 -10.46 -2.56 8.22
N ASN A 41 -11.18 -3.51 7.62
CA ASN A 41 -10.59 -4.52 6.74
C ASN A 41 -9.95 -3.89 5.51
N ARG A 42 -10.61 -2.90 4.91
CA ARG A 42 -10.07 -2.16 3.76
C ARG A 42 -8.83 -1.36 4.13
N ILE A 43 -8.85 -0.64 5.26
CA ILE A 43 -7.69 0.12 5.73
C ILE A 43 -6.49 -0.80 5.94
N GLU A 44 -6.69 -1.96 6.57
CA GLU A 44 -5.60 -2.91 6.82
C GLU A 44 -5.14 -3.59 5.51
N HIS A 45 -6.03 -3.77 4.53
CA HIS A 45 -5.65 -4.20 3.18
C HIS A 45 -4.76 -3.16 2.49
N ASP A 46 -5.22 -1.91 2.42
CA ASP A 46 -4.50 -0.79 1.79
C ASP A 46 -3.15 -0.56 2.47
N ARG A 47 -3.08 -0.70 3.80
CA ARG A 47 -1.83 -0.60 4.56
C ARG A 47 -0.83 -1.70 4.18
N ARG A 48 -1.30 -2.93 3.99
CA ARG A 48 -0.44 -4.04 3.55
C ARG A 48 0.01 -3.86 2.11
N ASP A 49 -0.84 -3.38 1.21
CA ASP A 49 -0.47 -3.09 -0.17
C ASP A 49 0.59 -1.98 -0.23
N ALA A 50 0.41 -0.90 0.53
CA ALA A 50 1.41 0.16 0.66
C ALA A 50 2.75 -0.36 1.22
N ASN A 51 2.71 -1.20 2.27
CA ASN A 51 3.92 -1.80 2.81
C ASN A 51 4.62 -2.73 1.80
N GLY A 52 3.85 -3.44 0.96
CA GLY A 52 4.37 -4.24 -0.15
C GLY A 52 5.12 -3.38 -1.16
N GLY A 53 4.51 -2.28 -1.59
CA GLY A 53 5.14 -1.32 -2.50
C GLY A 53 6.43 -0.71 -1.94
N ILE A 54 6.47 -0.42 -0.64
CA ILE A 54 7.70 0.06 0.03
C ILE A 54 8.76 -1.04 0.07
N ALA A 55 8.40 -2.29 0.41
CA ALA A 55 9.32 -3.42 0.36
C ALA A 55 9.90 -3.60 -1.06
N ALA A 56 9.07 -3.41 -2.08
CA ALA A 56 9.47 -3.47 -3.49
C ALA A 56 10.47 -2.37 -3.86
N ALA A 57 10.27 -1.15 -3.34
CA ALA A 57 11.22 -0.05 -3.48
C ALA A 57 12.54 -0.33 -2.76
N VAL A 58 12.51 -0.91 -1.56
CA VAL A 58 13.71 -1.35 -0.82
C VAL A 58 14.46 -2.42 -1.61
N ALA A 59 13.75 -3.38 -2.21
CA ALA A 59 14.33 -4.42 -3.05
C ALA A 59 15.00 -3.85 -4.31
N ILE A 60 14.40 -2.85 -4.95
CA ILE A 60 15.00 -2.15 -6.09
C ILE A 60 16.25 -1.38 -5.66
N ALA A 61 16.18 -0.67 -4.53
CA ALA A 61 17.28 0.15 -4.03
C ALA A 61 18.51 -0.67 -3.63
N SER A 62 18.32 -1.94 -3.25
CA SER A 62 19.41 -2.85 -2.91
C SER A 62 20.09 -3.49 -4.13
N LEU A 63 19.61 -3.24 -5.36
CA LEU A 63 20.20 -3.77 -6.59
C LEU A 63 21.58 -3.14 -6.88
N PRO A 64 22.66 -3.96 -7.00
CA PRO A 64 23.96 -3.47 -7.40
C PRO A 64 23.97 -2.83 -8.80
N GLN A 65 24.93 -1.93 -9.02
CA GLN A 65 25.15 -1.24 -10.30
C GLN A 65 26.45 -1.71 -10.96
N ALA A 66 26.49 -1.71 -12.30
CA ALA A 66 27.69 -1.96 -13.08
C ALA A 66 28.85 -1.03 -12.63
N PRO A 67 30.01 -1.56 -12.22
CA PRO A 67 31.04 -0.78 -11.51
C PRO A 67 32.00 -0.01 -12.43
N ALA A 68 32.04 -0.32 -13.73
CA ALA A 68 33.04 0.24 -14.65
C ALA A 68 32.49 0.47 -16.06
N PRO A 69 33.03 1.47 -16.82
CA PRO A 69 32.68 1.73 -18.21
C PRO A 69 32.82 0.50 -19.11
N GLY A 70 31.90 0.35 -20.07
CA GLY A 70 31.82 -0.78 -20.99
C GLY A 70 31.25 -2.06 -20.38
N LYS A 71 30.79 -2.03 -19.12
CA LYS A 71 30.18 -3.19 -18.45
C LYS A 71 28.68 -3.04 -18.32
N SER A 72 27.99 -4.16 -18.50
CA SER A 72 26.58 -4.34 -18.18
C SER A 72 26.46 -5.33 -17.02
N MET A 73 25.41 -5.18 -16.22
CA MET A 73 25.12 -6.02 -15.06
C MET A 73 23.64 -6.35 -15.03
N VAL A 74 23.32 -7.59 -14.67
CA VAL A 74 22.00 -8.03 -14.25
C VAL A 74 22.07 -8.26 -12.74
N ALA A 75 21.07 -7.78 -12.01
CA ALA A 75 20.99 -7.86 -10.56
C ALA A 75 19.64 -8.42 -10.13
N ILE A 76 19.63 -9.13 -9.00
CA ILE A 76 18.45 -9.54 -8.27
C ILE A 76 18.59 -9.07 -6.82
N GLY A 77 17.48 -8.65 -6.22
CA GLY A 77 17.46 -8.06 -4.88
C GLY A 77 16.19 -8.42 -4.15
N GLY A 78 16.22 -8.26 -2.83
CA GLY A 78 15.08 -8.48 -1.95
C GLY A 78 14.93 -7.32 -0.97
N GLY A 79 13.72 -7.15 -0.45
CA GLY A 79 13.40 -6.10 0.51
C GLY A 79 12.24 -6.52 1.41
N THR A 80 12.23 -6.03 2.64
CA THR A 80 11.13 -6.25 3.59
C THR A 80 10.76 -4.94 4.25
N TYR A 81 9.47 -4.75 4.49
CA TYR A 81 8.95 -3.57 5.19
C TYR A 81 7.56 -3.85 5.77
N GLY A 82 7.31 -3.46 7.02
CA GLY A 82 5.98 -3.49 7.61
C GLY A 82 5.25 -4.85 7.54
N GLY A 83 6.00 -5.97 7.60
CA GLY A 83 5.46 -7.33 7.49
C GLY A 83 5.26 -7.85 6.06
N GLN A 84 5.60 -7.06 5.03
CA GLN A 84 5.61 -7.48 3.63
C GLN A 84 7.04 -7.70 3.13
N SER A 85 7.16 -8.52 2.09
CA SER A 85 8.44 -8.80 1.42
C SER A 85 8.31 -8.59 -0.08
N ALA A 86 9.43 -8.31 -0.74
CA ALA A 86 9.47 -8.12 -2.17
C ALA A 86 10.78 -8.58 -2.77
N MET A 87 10.73 -8.85 -4.07
CA MET A 87 11.85 -9.22 -4.91
C MET A 87 11.95 -8.29 -6.11
N ALA A 88 13.17 -7.94 -6.50
CA ALA A 88 13.45 -7.04 -7.60
C ALA A 88 14.48 -7.65 -8.55
N LEU A 89 14.36 -7.29 -9.82
CA LEU A 89 15.32 -7.58 -10.87
C LEU A 89 15.69 -6.27 -11.55
N GLY A 90 16.94 -6.14 -11.97
CA GLY A 90 17.37 -4.95 -12.70
C GLY A 90 18.54 -5.20 -13.62
N ILE A 91 18.66 -4.32 -14.59
CA ILE A 91 19.79 -4.24 -15.49
C ILE A 91 20.43 -2.86 -15.36
N SER A 92 21.75 -2.82 -15.44
CA SER A 92 22.49 -1.55 -15.49
C SER A 92 23.62 -1.65 -16.50
N THR A 93 23.93 -0.53 -17.15
CA THR A 93 25.01 -0.45 -18.14
C THR A 93 25.76 0.86 -17.98
N TYR A 94 27.09 0.77 -17.94
CA TYR A 94 27.98 1.91 -17.92
C TYR A 94 28.49 2.15 -19.36
N ALA A 95 27.83 3.05 -20.09
CA ALA A 95 28.13 3.40 -21.47
C ALA A 95 29.05 4.63 -21.54
N GLY A 96 30.37 4.43 -21.40
CA GLY A 96 31.36 5.51 -21.46
C GLY A 96 31.24 6.43 -20.25
N HIS A 97 30.68 7.63 -20.44
CA HIS A 97 30.39 8.60 -19.38
C HIS A 97 28.97 8.48 -18.83
N TRP A 98 28.10 7.69 -19.44
CA TRP A 98 26.71 7.52 -19.01
C TRP A 98 26.53 6.22 -18.25
N ILE A 99 25.74 6.24 -17.18
CA ILE A 99 25.27 5.04 -16.49
C ILE A 99 23.76 4.97 -16.59
N LEU A 100 23.26 3.88 -17.18
CA LEU A 100 21.84 3.62 -17.37
C LEU A 100 21.40 2.47 -16.47
N LYS A 101 20.18 2.56 -15.94
CA LYS A 101 19.55 1.57 -15.08
C LYS A 101 18.09 1.37 -15.48
N ALA A 102 17.66 0.13 -15.48
CA ALA A 102 16.25 -0.25 -15.54
C ALA A 102 15.99 -1.38 -14.54
N ASN A 103 14.86 -1.35 -13.85
CA ASN A 103 14.52 -2.34 -12.83
C ASN A 103 13.02 -2.55 -12.77
N GLY A 104 12.64 -3.70 -12.21
CA GLY A 104 11.27 -4.05 -11.86
C GLY A 104 11.24 -4.90 -10.61
N SER A 105 10.11 -4.91 -9.92
CA SER A 105 9.92 -5.69 -8.71
C SER A 105 8.49 -6.16 -8.55
N THR A 106 8.33 -7.18 -7.72
CA THR A 106 7.03 -7.68 -7.26
C THR A 106 7.09 -7.93 -5.76
N ASP A 107 5.97 -7.76 -5.08
CA ASP A 107 5.86 -8.00 -3.65
C ASP A 107 4.91 -9.16 -3.30
N THR A 108 4.83 -9.49 -2.01
CA THR A 108 3.93 -10.52 -1.46
C THR A 108 2.44 -10.18 -1.60
N ARG A 109 2.10 -8.96 -2.02
CA ARG A 109 0.73 -8.50 -2.30
C ARG A 109 0.36 -8.65 -3.78
N GLY A 110 1.34 -8.98 -4.63
CA GLY A 110 1.17 -9.12 -6.08
C GLY A 110 1.24 -7.79 -6.84
N THR A 111 1.69 -6.71 -6.19
CA THR A 111 1.89 -5.41 -6.86
C THR A 111 3.21 -5.45 -7.62
N VAL A 112 3.21 -4.84 -8.81
CA VAL A 112 4.41 -4.70 -9.65
C VAL A 112 4.86 -3.25 -9.67
N ALA A 113 6.16 -3.02 -9.55
CA ALA A 113 6.79 -1.71 -9.74
C ALA A 113 7.89 -1.80 -10.79
N ALA A 114 8.16 -0.69 -11.49
CA ALA A 114 9.24 -0.57 -12.46
C ALA A 114 9.85 0.82 -12.41
N GLY A 115 11.14 0.92 -12.71
CA GLY A 115 11.88 2.18 -12.68
C GLY A 115 13.04 2.19 -13.66
N VAL A 116 13.39 3.39 -14.13
CA VAL A 116 14.56 3.63 -14.98
C VAL A 116 15.33 4.84 -14.45
N GLY A 117 16.64 4.89 -14.70
CA GLY A 117 17.48 6.01 -14.28
C GLY A 117 18.72 6.15 -15.15
N ALA A 118 19.24 7.37 -15.24
CA ALA A 118 20.46 7.70 -15.95
C ALA A 118 21.34 8.65 -15.11
N GLY A 119 22.66 8.51 -15.22
CA GLY A 119 23.64 9.43 -14.62
C GLY A 119 24.80 9.68 -15.57
N PHE A 120 25.44 10.86 -15.47
CA PHE A 120 26.62 11.22 -16.25
C PHE A 120 27.81 11.42 -15.31
N VAL A 121 28.96 10.86 -15.67
CA VAL A 121 30.22 10.93 -14.91
C VAL A 121 31.28 11.58 -15.79
N TRP A 122 31.90 12.65 -15.30
CA TRP A 122 32.98 13.39 -15.98
C TRP A 122 34.32 13.15 -15.32
#